data_AF-A0AAU0KVW9-F1
#
_entry.id   AF-A0AAU0KVW9-F1
#
_cell.length_a   1.000
_cell.length_b   1.000
_cell.length_c   1.000
_cell.angle_alpha   90.00
_cell.angle_beta   90.00
_cell.angle_gamma   90.00
#
_symmetry.space_group_name_H-M   'P 1'
#
loop_
_entity.id
_entity.type
_entity.pdbx_description
1 polymer ?
#
loop_
_entity_poly.entity_id
_entity_poly.type
_entity_poly.pdbx_seq_one_letter_code
_entity_poly.pdbx_strand_id
1 'polypeptide(L)'
;MCSTCGCAHGEVTIENEVKIPFRPQRSVQGKLHYGLGIAGTHAPGISQRRMLEIETSVLDKNDRLAAQNRRHFAQQRILALNLVSSPGSGKTTLLTETLLRLRGMRECAVVEGDQQTSNDAERIRATGVAAIQVNTGKGCHLDAQMVQDAVQCLALKPNSLLFIENVGNLVCPASFDLGERHKVAVLSVTEGEDKPLKYPHMFAAANLMLLNKIDLLPYVNFDVATCIANARQVNPTIEVITLSATGGEGMEAWLTWLEEQLCA
;
A
#
# COMPACT_ATOMS: atom_id res chain seq x y z
N MET A 1 -2.76 -21.16 -19.37
CA MET A 1 -2.04 -20.00 -18.80
C MET A 1 -2.35 -19.92 -17.32
N CYS A 2 -1.34 -20.12 -16.45
CA CYS A 2 -1.50 -19.89 -15.01
C CYS A 2 -1.57 -18.37 -14.76
N SER A 3 -2.66 -17.91 -14.14
CA SER A 3 -2.95 -16.50 -13.90
C SER A 3 -2.14 -15.86 -12.77
N THR A 4 -1.29 -16.64 -12.08
CA THR A 4 -0.59 -16.18 -10.86
C THR A 4 0.87 -15.80 -11.09
N CYS A 5 1.57 -16.30 -12.12
CA CYS A 5 3.02 -16.06 -12.26
C CYS A 5 3.55 -15.64 -13.65
N GLY A 6 2.71 -15.52 -14.68
CA GLY A 6 3.12 -14.90 -15.96
C GLY A 6 4.31 -15.54 -16.71
N CYS A 7 4.74 -16.75 -16.38
CA CYS A 7 5.88 -17.38 -17.08
C CYS A 7 5.44 -17.98 -18.42
N ALA A 8 5.88 -17.34 -19.52
CA ALA A 8 5.80 -17.89 -20.87
C ALA A 8 7.05 -18.74 -21.15
N HIS A 9 6.81 -19.98 -21.58
CA HIS A 9 7.75 -20.91 -22.24
C HIS A 9 9.08 -21.24 -21.54
N GLY A 10 9.01 -22.28 -20.71
CA GLY A 10 10.10 -23.22 -20.47
C GLY A 10 9.49 -24.52 -19.96
N GLU A 11 9.65 -25.62 -20.68
CA GLU A 11 9.39 -26.95 -20.11
C GLU A 11 10.41 -27.18 -19.00
N VAL A 12 10.02 -26.86 -17.76
CA VAL A 12 10.78 -27.29 -16.59
C VAL A 12 10.25 -28.66 -16.20
N THR A 13 10.95 -29.70 -16.66
CA THR A 13 10.82 -31.06 -16.12
C THR A 13 11.30 -31.06 -14.68
N ILE A 14 10.42 -31.42 -13.74
CA ILE A 14 10.75 -31.53 -12.31
C ILE A 14 10.94 -33.01 -11.99
N GLU A 15 12.17 -33.38 -11.67
CA GLU A 15 12.48 -34.66 -11.04
C GLU A 15 11.91 -34.70 -9.61
N ASN A 16 11.02 -35.66 -9.36
CA ASN A 16 10.78 -36.34 -8.08
C ASN A 16 10.55 -35.52 -6.79
N GLU A 17 9.79 -34.42 -6.81
CA GLU A 17 9.09 -33.99 -5.59
C GLU A 17 7.78 -34.76 -5.43
N VAL A 18 7.63 -35.48 -4.32
CA VAL A 18 6.37 -36.15 -3.93
C VAL A 18 5.27 -35.09 -3.83
N LYS A 19 4.35 -35.08 -4.79
CA LYS A 19 3.17 -34.21 -4.79
C LYS A 19 2.21 -34.66 -3.68
N ILE A 20 2.46 -34.24 -2.44
CA ILE A 20 1.48 -34.39 -1.37
C ILE A 20 0.32 -33.43 -1.68
N PRO A 21 -0.91 -33.93 -1.93
CA PRO A 21 -2.04 -33.05 -2.20
C PRO A 21 -2.35 -32.23 -0.95
N PHE A 22 -2.33 -30.90 -1.09
CA PHE A 22 -2.75 -30.00 -0.02
C PHE A 22 -4.21 -30.28 0.36
N ARG A 23 -4.49 -30.43 1.66
CA ARG A 23 -5.86 -30.51 2.19
C ARG A 23 -6.08 -29.33 3.15
N PRO A 24 -7.15 -28.54 2.97
CA PRO A 24 -7.46 -27.47 3.90
C PRO A 24 -7.78 -28.03 5.29
N GLN A 25 -7.37 -27.31 6.33
CA GLN A 25 -7.74 -27.68 7.69
C GLN A 25 -9.21 -27.31 7.94
N ARG A 26 -9.95 -28.23 8.57
CA ARG A 26 -11.35 -28.02 8.97
C ARG A 26 -11.39 -27.70 10.46
N SER A 27 -11.94 -26.54 10.82
CA SER A 27 -12.26 -26.24 12.22
C SER A 27 -13.58 -26.90 12.63
N VAL A 28 -13.74 -27.10 13.94
CA VAL A 28 -14.96 -27.68 14.54
C VAL A 28 -16.22 -26.84 14.23
N GLN A 29 -16.05 -25.55 13.90
CA GLN A 29 -17.12 -24.62 13.53
C GLN A 29 -17.39 -24.57 12.01
N GLY A 30 -16.87 -25.51 11.22
CA GLY A 30 -17.14 -25.60 9.78
C GLY A 30 -16.31 -24.64 8.90
N LYS A 31 -15.28 -23.98 9.44
CA LYS A 31 -14.38 -23.13 8.63
C LYS A 31 -13.31 -23.98 7.92
N LEU A 32 -13.06 -23.68 6.65
CA LEU A 32 -11.96 -24.24 5.86
C LEU A 32 -10.79 -23.26 5.83
N HIS A 33 -9.61 -23.71 6.23
CA HIS A 33 -8.41 -22.90 6.29
C HIS A 33 -7.38 -23.37 5.26
N TYR A 34 -7.03 -22.47 4.35
CA TYR A 34 -6.02 -22.68 3.32
C TYR A 34 -4.66 -22.03 3.66
N GLY A 35 -4.61 -21.17 4.68
CA GLY A 35 -3.43 -20.39 5.05
C GLY A 35 -2.69 -20.84 6.31
N LEU A 36 -3.05 -21.99 6.90
CA LEU A 36 -2.38 -22.49 8.13
C LEU A 36 -1.11 -23.32 7.85
N GLY A 37 -0.70 -23.43 6.58
CA GLY A 37 0.59 -24.01 6.23
C GLY A 37 1.73 -23.01 6.41
N ILE A 38 2.97 -23.48 6.33
CA ILE A 38 4.18 -22.64 6.54
C ILE A 38 4.29 -21.46 5.58
N ALA A 39 3.65 -21.54 4.41
CA ALA A 39 3.65 -20.45 3.44
C ALA A 39 2.51 -19.43 3.68
N GLY A 40 1.63 -19.66 4.66
CA GLY A 40 0.51 -18.74 4.94
C GLY A 40 -0.59 -18.69 3.85
N THR A 41 -0.39 -19.36 2.72
CA THR A 41 -1.29 -19.34 1.55
C THR A 41 -1.27 -20.66 0.78
N HIS A 42 -2.12 -20.79 -0.24
CA HIS A 42 -2.25 -21.98 -1.07
C HIS A 42 -2.34 -21.62 -2.56
N ALA A 43 -1.57 -22.35 -3.39
CA ALA A 43 -1.74 -22.36 -4.84
C ALA A 43 -1.84 -23.81 -5.33
N PRO A 44 -2.79 -24.12 -6.22
CA PRO A 44 -2.94 -25.46 -6.78
C PRO A 44 -1.65 -25.94 -7.46
N GLY A 45 -1.17 -27.13 -7.08
CA GLY A 45 -0.01 -27.77 -7.68
C GLY A 45 1.36 -27.28 -7.20
N ILE A 46 1.43 -26.39 -6.21
CA ILE A 46 2.68 -25.89 -5.63
C ILE A 46 2.79 -26.34 -4.16
N SER A 47 3.94 -26.88 -3.77
CA SER A 47 4.20 -27.26 -2.37
C SER A 47 4.38 -26.02 -1.49
N GLN A 48 4.06 -26.14 -0.19
CA GLN A 48 4.23 -25.02 0.75
C GLN A 48 5.68 -24.54 0.83
N ARG A 49 6.65 -25.47 0.83
CA ARG A 49 8.07 -25.13 0.87
C ARG A 49 8.51 -24.37 -0.38
N ARG A 50 8.11 -24.86 -1.56
CA ARG A 50 8.44 -24.20 -2.82
C ARG A 50 7.84 -22.81 -2.91
N MET A 51 6.61 -22.64 -2.42
CA MET A 51 5.94 -21.35 -2.36
C MET A 51 6.71 -20.36 -1.47
N LEU A 52 7.09 -20.79 -0.26
CA LEU A 52 7.88 -19.96 0.66
C LEU A 52 9.24 -19.57 0.06
N GLU A 53 9.93 -20.50 -0.61
CA GLU A 53 11.21 -20.21 -1.30
C GLU A 53 11.05 -19.15 -2.39
N ILE A 54 10.00 -19.26 -3.22
CA ILE A 54 9.70 -18.28 -4.28
C ILE A 54 9.39 -16.93 -3.65
N GLU A 55 8.53 -16.88 -2.64
CA GLU A 55 8.14 -15.65 -1.95
C GLU A 55 9.36 -14.96 -1.32
N THR A 56 10.17 -15.71 -0.55
CA THR A 56 11.36 -15.17 0.11
C THR A 56 12.36 -14.60 -0.91
N SER A 57 12.59 -15.31 -2.02
CA SER A 57 13.51 -14.84 -3.08
C SER A 57 13.04 -13.54 -3.74
N VAL A 58 11.73 -13.42 -3.98
CA VAL A 58 11.13 -12.20 -4.56
C VAL A 58 11.23 -11.02 -3.58
N LEU A 59 10.89 -11.25 -2.30
CA LEU A 59 10.92 -10.21 -1.27
C LEU A 59 12.36 -9.76 -0.95
N ASP A 60 13.32 -10.69 -0.86
CA ASP A 60 14.73 -10.36 -0.65
C ASP A 60 15.31 -9.46 -1.75
N LYS A 61 14.90 -9.70 -3.01
CA LYS A 61 15.30 -8.86 -4.13
C LYS A 61 14.68 -7.47 -4.00
N ASN A 62 13.39 -7.41 -3.68
CA ASN A 62 12.67 -6.15 -3.48
C ASN A 62 13.31 -5.32 -2.35
N ASP A 63 13.62 -5.93 -1.22
CA ASP A 63 14.15 -5.23 -0.04
C ASP A 63 15.53 -4.61 -0.30
N ARG A 64 16.36 -5.25 -1.12
CA ARG A 64 17.64 -4.66 -1.57
C ARG A 64 17.43 -3.39 -2.39
N LEU A 65 16.42 -3.36 -3.24
CA LEU A 65 16.07 -2.18 -4.04
C LEU A 65 15.40 -1.11 -3.17
N ALA A 66 14.51 -1.49 -2.27
CA ALA A 66 13.89 -0.59 -1.30
C ALA A 66 14.94 0.11 -0.43
N ALA A 67 15.96 -0.63 0.03
CA ALA A 67 17.09 -0.06 0.76
C ALA A 67 17.96 0.91 -0.09
N GLN A 68 18.00 0.75 -1.41
CA GLN A 68 18.63 1.72 -2.30
C GLN A 68 17.78 2.98 -2.45
N ASN A 69 16.48 2.82 -2.71
CA ASN A 69 15.52 3.93 -2.82
C ASN A 69 15.53 4.78 -1.54
N ARG A 70 15.43 4.15 -0.37
CA ARG A 70 15.47 4.83 0.93
C ARG A 70 16.75 5.63 1.13
N ARG A 71 17.91 5.06 0.78
CA ARG A 71 19.19 5.78 0.86
C ARG A 71 19.21 6.99 -0.07
N HIS A 72 18.70 6.85 -1.29
CA HIS A 72 18.59 7.96 -2.23
C HIS A 72 17.68 9.07 -1.70
N PHE A 73 16.47 8.73 -1.23
CA PHE A 73 15.54 9.69 -0.65
C PHE A 73 16.13 10.40 0.57
N ALA A 74 16.75 9.65 1.49
CA ALA A 74 17.39 10.22 2.67
C ALA A 74 18.55 11.19 2.31
N GLN A 75 19.41 10.82 1.35
CA GLN A 75 20.51 11.68 0.89
C GLN A 75 20.01 13.01 0.29
N GLN A 76 18.87 12.99 -0.39
CA GLN A 76 18.25 14.17 -0.99
C GLN A 76 17.25 14.87 -0.05
N ARG A 77 17.08 14.37 1.18
CA ARG A 77 16.06 14.83 2.15
C ARG A 77 14.65 14.85 1.54
N ILE A 78 14.32 13.81 0.79
CA ILE A 78 12.99 13.60 0.20
C ILE A 78 12.18 12.78 1.20
N LEU A 79 11.04 13.32 1.65
CA LEU A 79 10.09 12.56 2.44
C LEU A 79 9.19 11.75 1.49
N ALA A 80 9.47 10.45 1.38
CA ALA A 80 8.68 9.52 0.59
C ALA A 80 7.60 8.85 1.43
N LEU A 81 6.35 8.89 0.98
CA LEU A 81 5.18 8.34 1.66
C LEU A 81 4.43 7.38 0.74
N ASN A 82 4.14 6.18 1.22
CA ASN A 82 3.39 5.16 0.48
C ASN A 82 1.93 5.11 0.96
N LEU A 83 1.01 5.63 0.14
CA LEU A 83 -0.42 5.63 0.43
C LEU A 83 -1.06 4.31 -0.05
N VAL A 84 -1.55 3.52 0.90
CA VAL A 84 -2.15 2.19 0.67
C VAL A 84 -3.58 2.17 1.19
N SER A 85 -4.50 1.52 0.47
CA SER A 85 -5.92 1.51 0.84
C SER A 85 -6.70 0.41 0.13
N SER A 86 -7.98 0.22 0.46
CA SER A 86 -8.91 -0.46 -0.46
C SER A 86 -9.20 0.40 -1.69
N PRO A 87 -9.72 -0.16 -2.78
CA PRO A 87 -10.31 0.64 -3.87
C PRO A 87 -11.40 1.58 -3.33
N GLY A 88 -11.38 2.83 -3.76
CA GLY A 88 -12.42 3.80 -3.40
C GLY A 88 -12.31 4.42 -1.99
N SER A 89 -11.27 4.13 -1.20
CA SER A 89 -11.05 4.79 0.12
C SER A 89 -10.74 6.29 0.01
N GLY A 90 -10.45 6.78 -1.20
CA GLY A 90 -10.29 8.21 -1.50
C GLY A 90 -8.84 8.71 -1.54
N LYS A 91 -7.85 7.84 -1.81
CA LYS A 91 -6.43 8.21 -1.91
C LYS A 91 -6.19 9.36 -2.87
N THR A 92 -6.65 9.24 -4.12
CA THR A 92 -6.44 10.29 -5.12
C THR A 92 -7.06 11.62 -4.71
N THR A 93 -8.27 11.60 -4.12
CA THR A 93 -8.91 12.83 -3.65
C THR A 93 -8.15 13.45 -2.47
N LEU A 94 -7.76 12.65 -1.49
CA LEU A 94 -6.88 13.09 -0.40
C LEU A 94 -5.59 13.70 -0.95
N LEU A 95 -4.98 13.05 -1.93
CA LEU A 95 -3.73 13.48 -2.53
C LEU A 95 -3.93 14.80 -3.30
N THR A 96 -4.93 14.90 -4.17
CA THR A 96 -5.19 16.14 -4.91
C THR A 96 -5.46 17.32 -3.97
N GLU A 97 -6.25 17.10 -2.91
CA GLU A 97 -6.56 18.14 -1.91
C GLU A 97 -5.34 18.53 -1.06
N THR A 98 -4.46 17.57 -0.77
CA THR A 98 -3.16 17.81 -0.11
C THR A 98 -2.25 18.66 -1.01
N LEU A 99 -2.08 18.27 -2.28
CA LEU A 99 -1.21 18.95 -3.23
C LEU A 99 -1.67 20.38 -3.53
N LEU A 100 -2.99 20.60 -3.63
CA LEU A 100 -3.54 21.94 -3.79
C LEU A 100 -3.25 22.84 -2.59
N ARG A 101 -3.33 22.30 -1.37
CA ARG A 101 -3.00 23.04 -0.15
C ARG A 101 -1.50 23.30 -0.02
N LEU A 102 -0.63 22.38 -0.44
CA LEU A 102 0.83 22.54 -0.40
C LEU A 102 1.42 23.37 -1.55
N ARG A 103 0.59 23.73 -2.55
CA ARG A 103 1.03 24.43 -3.75
C ARG A 103 1.77 25.73 -3.40
N GLY A 104 2.99 25.88 -3.90
CA GLY A 104 3.83 27.05 -3.67
C GLY A 104 4.55 27.08 -2.32
N MET A 105 4.26 26.15 -1.41
CA MET A 105 4.95 26.01 -0.12
C MET A 105 5.96 24.88 -0.10
N ARG A 106 5.70 23.80 -0.85
CA ARG A 106 6.56 22.61 -0.95
C ARG A 106 6.66 22.12 -2.39
N GLU A 107 7.85 21.65 -2.74
CA GLU A 107 8.05 20.86 -3.95
C GLU A 107 7.47 19.46 -3.71
N CYS A 108 6.58 19.03 -4.59
CA CYS A 108 5.92 17.73 -4.50
C CYS A 108 6.07 16.98 -5.84
N ALA A 109 6.09 15.66 -5.77
CA ALA A 109 5.97 14.78 -6.93
C ALA A 109 5.16 13.53 -6.57
N VAL A 110 4.58 12.88 -7.58
CA VAL A 110 3.75 11.69 -7.37
C VAL A 110 4.16 10.53 -8.28
N VAL A 111 4.30 9.35 -7.68
CA VAL A 111 4.22 8.07 -8.40
C VAL A 111 2.82 7.53 -8.18
N GLU A 112 2.05 7.40 -9.25
CA GLU A 112 0.70 6.83 -9.21
C GLU A 112 0.78 5.39 -9.73
N GLY A 113 0.27 4.43 -8.95
CA GLY A 113 0.16 3.03 -9.36
C GLY A 113 -1.30 2.57 -9.45
N ASP A 114 -1.69 2.14 -10.65
CA ASP A 114 -2.98 1.48 -10.89
C ASP A 114 -2.81 0.32 -11.88
N GLN A 115 -3.82 -0.56 -11.96
CA GLN A 115 -3.85 -1.65 -12.93
C GLN A 115 -4.05 -1.15 -14.35
N GLN A 116 -4.92 -0.15 -14.53
CA GLN A 116 -5.31 0.37 -15.83
C GLN A 116 -5.67 1.85 -15.76
N THR A 117 -5.70 2.49 -16.94
CA THR A 117 -6.03 3.92 -17.13
C THR A 117 -4.96 4.87 -16.61
N SER A 118 -5.14 6.16 -16.90
CA SER A 118 -4.30 7.27 -16.45
C SER A 118 -5.12 8.31 -15.68
N ASN A 119 -6.35 7.97 -15.29
CA ASN A 119 -7.35 8.92 -14.79
C ASN A 119 -6.87 9.61 -13.50
N ASP A 120 -6.33 8.85 -12.56
CA ASP A 120 -5.88 9.40 -11.28
C ASP A 120 -4.57 10.19 -11.48
N ALA A 121 -3.62 9.71 -12.28
CA ALA A 121 -2.45 10.50 -12.69
C ALA A 121 -2.81 11.82 -13.44
N GLU A 122 -3.86 11.85 -14.26
CA GLU A 122 -4.35 13.07 -14.91
C GLU A 122 -4.96 14.05 -13.92
N ARG A 123 -5.77 13.56 -12.98
CA ARG A 123 -6.32 14.38 -11.88
C ARG A 123 -5.22 14.98 -11.02
N ILE A 124 -4.17 14.20 -10.72
CA ILE A 124 -3.01 14.70 -9.98
C ILE A 124 -2.26 15.76 -10.78
N ARG A 125 -1.99 15.53 -12.06
CA ARG A 125 -1.31 16.52 -12.93
C ARG A 125 -2.09 17.83 -13.08
N ALA A 126 -3.42 17.78 -13.02
CA ALA A 126 -4.26 18.98 -13.01
C ALA A 126 -4.02 19.89 -11.77
N THR A 127 -3.41 19.36 -10.70
CA THR A 127 -2.94 20.18 -9.55
C THR A 127 -1.65 20.95 -9.85
N GLY A 128 -1.03 20.75 -11.01
CA GLY A 128 0.26 21.36 -11.41
C GLY A 128 1.49 20.61 -10.89
N VAL A 129 1.30 19.50 -10.17
CA VAL A 129 2.37 18.65 -9.64
C VAL A 129 2.76 17.59 -10.67
N ALA A 130 4.06 17.31 -10.78
CA ALA A 130 4.56 16.25 -11.65
C ALA A 130 4.10 14.87 -11.13
N ALA A 131 3.51 14.07 -12.02
CA ALA A 131 3.11 12.70 -11.70
C ALA A 131 3.46 11.72 -12.82
N ILE A 132 3.97 10.56 -12.44
CA ILE A 132 4.22 9.42 -13.33
C ILE A 132 3.23 8.31 -13.00
N GLN A 133 2.48 7.89 -14.03
CA GLN A 133 1.66 6.69 -14.00
C GLN A 133 2.54 5.45 -14.13
N VAL A 134 2.41 4.52 -13.21
CA VAL A 134 2.91 3.16 -13.30
C VAL A 134 1.72 2.25 -13.52
N ASN A 135 1.56 1.78 -14.76
CA ASN A 135 0.56 0.78 -15.08
C ASN A 135 1.09 -0.60 -14.69
N THR A 136 0.46 -1.21 -13.69
CA THR A 136 0.88 -2.52 -13.16
C THR A 136 0.30 -3.70 -13.94
N GLY A 137 -0.57 -3.44 -14.93
CA GLY A 137 -1.30 -4.45 -15.69
C GLY A 137 -2.18 -5.30 -14.79
N LYS A 138 -1.74 -6.53 -14.51
CA LYS A 138 -2.43 -7.45 -13.57
C LYS A 138 -1.82 -7.45 -12.17
N GLY A 139 -0.75 -6.66 -11.96
CA GLY A 139 -0.14 -6.47 -10.65
C GLY A 139 -1.14 -5.92 -9.64
N CYS A 140 -0.96 -6.30 -8.38
CA CYS A 140 -1.85 -5.91 -7.29
C CYS A 140 -1.20 -4.94 -6.28
N HIS A 141 0.02 -4.49 -6.60
CA HIS A 141 0.88 -3.61 -5.80
C HIS A 141 1.96 -2.99 -6.70
N LEU A 142 2.56 -1.89 -6.24
CA LEU A 142 3.87 -1.42 -6.69
C LEU A 142 5.00 -2.14 -5.95
N ASP A 143 6.13 -2.34 -6.62
CA ASP A 143 7.38 -2.81 -6.00
C ASP A 143 8.48 -1.72 -6.02
N ALA A 144 9.60 -1.97 -5.36
CA ALA A 144 10.69 -1.00 -5.24
C ALA A 144 11.36 -0.67 -6.60
N GLN A 145 11.39 -1.59 -7.56
CA GLN A 145 11.95 -1.32 -8.88
C GLN A 145 11.06 -0.34 -9.65
N MET A 146 9.75 -0.58 -9.63
CA MET A 146 8.77 0.30 -10.28
C MET A 146 8.87 1.74 -9.76
N VAL A 147 9.03 1.90 -8.44
CA VAL A 147 9.22 3.23 -7.83
C VAL A 147 10.56 3.83 -8.24
N GLN A 148 11.64 3.04 -8.25
CA GLN A 148 12.96 3.51 -8.68
C GLN A 148 12.91 4.06 -10.12
N ASP A 149 12.31 3.32 -11.04
CA ASP A 149 12.21 3.69 -12.44
C ASP A 149 11.34 4.96 -12.62
N ALA A 150 10.21 5.06 -11.92
CA ALA A 150 9.35 6.23 -11.97
C ALA A 150 10.02 7.49 -11.40
N VAL A 151 10.79 7.35 -10.31
CA VAL A 151 11.55 8.46 -9.70
C VAL A 151 12.61 9.02 -10.64
N GLN A 152 13.26 8.17 -11.44
CA GLN A 152 14.23 8.62 -12.44
C GLN A 152 13.58 9.53 -13.50
N CYS A 153 12.30 9.32 -13.82
CA CYS A 153 11.54 10.16 -14.74
C CYS A 153 11.06 11.48 -14.12
N LEU A 154 10.83 11.51 -12.80
CA LEU A 154 10.28 12.68 -12.10
C LEU A 154 11.29 13.81 -11.84
N ALA A 155 12.60 13.55 -12.00
CA ALA A 155 13.67 14.50 -11.73
C ALA A 155 13.49 15.24 -10.38
N LEU A 156 13.34 14.45 -9.30
CA LEU A 156 12.99 14.96 -7.98
C LEU A 156 13.98 16.03 -7.49
N LYS A 157 13.43 17.11 -6.92
CA LYS A 157 14.23 18.15 -6.25
C LYS A 157 14.59 17.71 -4.83
N PRO A 158 15.76 18.09 -4.29
CA PRO A 158 16.08 17.86 -2.89
C PRO A 158 15.13 18.61 -1.94
N ASN A 159 14.98 18.15 -0.70
CA ASN A 159 14.08 18.72 0.32
C ASN A 159 12.61 18.81 -0.14
N SER A 160 12.10 17.73 -0.75
CA SER A 160 10.76 17.67 -1.35
C SER A 160 9.92 16.52 -0.77
N LEU A 161 8.63 16.50 -1.14
CA LEU A 161 7.69 15.43 -0.82
C LEU A 161 7.51 14.51 -2.04
N LEU A 162 7.61 13.20 -1.81
CA LEU A 162 7.25 12.19 -2.79
C LEU A 162 6.06 11.40 -2.26
N PHE A 163 4.91 11.51 -2.92
CA PHE A 163 3.77 10.64 -2.65
C PHE A 163 3.78 9.47 -3.62
N ILE A 164 3.65 8.25 -3.09
CA ILE A 164 3.48 7.02 -3.86
C ILE A 164 2.04 6.57 -3.61
N GLU A 165 1.15 6.82 -4.55
CA GLU A 165 -0.21 6.31 -4.49
C GLU A 165 -0.21 4.86 -5.00
N ASN A 166 -0.32 3.90 -4.09
CA ASN A 166 -0.28 2.48 -4.45
C ASN A 166 -1.62 2.00 -5.02
N VAL A 167 -1.59 0.82 -5.64
CA VAL A 167 -2.80 0.12 -6.11
C VAL A 167 -3.77 -0.05 -4.94
N GLY A 168 -5.07 0.11 -5.20
CA GLY A 168 -6.13 -0.13 -4.21
C GLY A 168 -6.18 -1.59 -3.74
N ASN A 169 -5.35 -1.95 -2.76
CA ASN A 169 -5.29 -3.27 -2.15
C ASN A 169 -4.71 -3.21 -0.72
N LEU A 170 -5.37 -3.87 0.23
CA LEU A 170 -4.90 -4.00 1.63
C LEU A 170 -4.16 -5.32 1.92
N VAL A 171 -3.88 -6.13 0.90
CA VAL A 171 -3.19 -7.43 1.04
C VAL A 171 -1.79 -7.36 0.45
N CYS A 172 -1.68 -7.29 -0.88
CA CYS A 172 -0.38 -7.37 -1.55
C CYS A 172 0.61 -6.30 -1.10
N PRO A 173 0.25 -5.00 -1.01
CA PRO A 173 1.23 -3.95 -0.69
C PRO A 173 1.76 -3.98 0.75
N ALA A 174 1.21 -4.83 1.62
CA ALA A 174 1.67 -4.98 3.00
C ALA A 174 3.08 -5.60 3.06
N SER A 175 3.39 -6.53 2.14
CA SER A 175 4.67 -7.25 2.12
C SER A 175 5.77 -6.57 1.30
N PHE A 176 5.45 -5.49 0.56
CA PHE A 176 6.40 -4.82 -0.32
C PHE A 176 6.79 -3.46 0.26
N ASP A 177 8.05 -3.38 0.67
CA ASP A 177 8.75 -2.14 0.99
C ASP A 177 9.18 -1.45 -0.32
N LEU A 178 8.91 -0.16 -0.47
CA LEU A 178 9.29 0.61 -1.66
C LEU A 178 10.49 1.53 -1.39
N GLY A 179 10.96 1.56 -0.15
CA GLY A 179 11.94 2.52 0.34
C GLY A 179 11.32 3.79 0.92
N GLU A 180 10.00 3.82 1.11
CA GLU A 180 9.29 4.92 1.76
C GLU A 180 9.78 5.13 3.21
N ARG A 181 9.62 6.35 3.72
CA ARG A 181 9.82 6.63 5.15
C ARG A 181 8.63 6.16 5.98
N HIS A 182 7.42 6.40 5.48
CA HIS A 182 6.19 5.96 6.12
C HIS A 182 5.23 5.31 5.14
N LYS A 183 4.69 4.17 5.55
CA LYS A 183 3.52 3.57 4.92
C LYS A 183 2.27 4.10 5.62
N VAL A 184 1.37 4.72 4.87
CA VAL A 184 0.17 5.40 5.37
C VAL A 184 -1.06 4.65 4.87
N ALA A 185 -1.79 4.01 5.78
CA ALA A 185 -3.02 3.31 5.47
C ALA A 185 -4.21 4.28 5.43
N VAL A 186 -4.87 4.39 4.28
CA VAL A 186 -6.11 5.17 4.14
C VAL A 186 -7.29 4.22 4.24
N LEU A 187 -8.12 4.40 5.26
CA LEU A 187 -9.35 3.65 5.49
C LEU A 187 -10.52 4.62 5.43
N SER A 188 -11.62 4.27 4.77
CA SER A 188 -12.83 5.09 4.78
C SER A 188 -13.91 4.54 5.71
N VAL A 189 -14.72 5.42 6.30
CA VAL A 189 -15.84 5.03 7.18
C VAL A 189 -16.90 4.17 6.47
N THR A 190 -16.87 4.11 5.13
CA THR A 190 -17.75 3.26 4.32
C THR A 190 -17.30 1.80 4.24
N GLU A 191 -16.15 1.44 4.81
CA GLU A 191 -15.57 0.09 4.69
C GLU A 191 -15.84 -0.82 5.90
N GLY A 192 -16.30 -0.26 7.02
CA GLY A 192 -16.56 -0.97 8.27
C GLY A 192 -15.38 -1.00 9.25
N GLU A 193 -15.69 -0.93 10.55
CA GLU A 193 -14.73 -0.75 11.65
C GLU A 193 -13.82 -1.97 11.91
N ASP A 194 -14.16 -3.14 11.36
CA ASP A 194 -13.41 -4.39 11.54
C ASP A 194 -12.28 -4.60 10.52
N LYS A 195 -12.10 -3.66 9.58
CA LYS A 195 -11.06 -3.71 8.55
C LYS A 195 -9.64 -3.92 9.09
N PRO A 196 -9.21 -3.27 10.20
CA PRO A 196 -7.89 -3.51 10.74
C PRO A 196 -7.64 -4.97 11.13
N LEU A 197 -8.63 -5.63 11.73
CA LEU A 197 -8.53 -7.04 12.13
C LEU A 197 -8.62 -8.01 10.94
N LYS A 198 -9.30 -7.60 9.86
CA LYS A 198 -9.38 -8.39 8.62
C LYS A 198 -8.11 -8.33 7.78
N TYR A 199 -7.35 -7.23 7.85
CA TYR A 199 -6.12 -7.02 7.08
C TYR A 199 -4.92 -6.72 7.99
N PRO A 200 -4.63 -7.57 9.00
CA PRO A 200 -3.72 -7.21 10.08
C PRO A 200 -2.29 -6.91 9.60
N HIS A 201 -1.81 -7.58 8.55
CA HIS A 201 -0.48 -7.32 8.01
C HIS A 201 -0.32 -5.88 7.49
N MET A 202 -1.36 -5.32 6.87
CA MET A 202 -1.31 -3.94 6.36
C MET A 202 -1.24 -2.93 7.50
N PHE A 203 -2.11 -3.08 8.50
CA PHE A 203 -2.16 -2.15 9.63
C PHE A 203 -0.96 -2.33 10.59
N ALA A 204 -0.37 -3.52 10.65
CA ALA A 204 0.89 -3.76 11.33
C ALA A 204 2.08 -3.06 10.63
N ALA A 205 2.07 -3.01 9.30
CA ALA A 205 3.13 -2.36 8.51
C ALA A 205 2.99 -0.83 8.41
N ALA A 206 1.79 -0.28 8.63
CA ALA A 206 1.53 1.15 8.53
C ALA A 206 1.97 1.91 9.80
N ASN A 207 2.59 3.08 9.63
CA ASN A 207 2.93 3.97 10.75
C ASN A 207 1.74 4.86 11.12
N LEU A 208 0.95 5.24 10.12
CA LEU A 208 -0.18 6.15 10.24
C LEU A 208 -1.40 5.54 9.55
N MET A 209 -2.55 5.65 10.20
CA MET A 209 -3.86 5.42 9.59
C MET A 209 -4.59 6.76 9.41
N LEU A 210 -5.01 7.04 8.17
CA LEU A 210 -5.93 8.12 7.86
C LEU A 210 -7.34 7.53 7.77
N LEU A 211 -8.21 7.88 8.72
CA LEU A 211 -9.63 7.54 8.67
C LEU A 211 -10.37 8.63 7.91
N ASN A 212 -10.60 8.38 6.62
CA ASN A 212 -11.16 9.32 5.65
C ASN A 212 -12.70 9.24 5.57
N LYS A 213 -13.29 10.27 4.94
CA LYS A 213 -14.72 10.43 4.66
C LYS A 213 -15.58 10.58 5.91
N ILE A 214 -15.07 11.20 6.98
CA ILE A 214 -15.82 11.40 8.22
C ILE A 214 -17.09 12.26 8.04
N ASP A 215 -17.16 13.04 6.97
CA ASP A 215 -18.37 13.74 6.53
C ASP A 215 -19.56 12.80 6.25
N LEU A 216 -19.29 11.51 6.03
CA LEU A 216 -20.31 10.49 5.80
C LEU A 216 -20.84 9.83 7.08
N LEU A 217 -20.25 10.08 8.25
CA LEU A 217 -20.67 9.46 9.52
C LEU A 217 -22.18 9.62 9.83
N PRO A 218 -22.87 10.74 9.49
CA PRO A 218 -24.31 10.83 9.68
C PRO A 218 -25.15 9.86 8.83
N TYR A 219 -24.56 9.24 7.80
CA TYR A 219 -25.25 8.40 6.82
C TYR A 219 -24.85 6.93 6.87
N VAL A 220 -23.85 6.57 7.68
CA VAL A 220 -23.36 5.20 7.82
C VAL A 220 -23.33 4.77 9.28
N ASN A 221 -23.59 3.50 9.54
CA ASN A 221 -23.40 2.93 10.86
C ASN A 221 -21.93 2.52 11.01
N PHE A 222 -21.09 3.45 11.49
CA PHE A 222 -19.67 3.24 11.70
C PHE A 222 -19.24 3.83 13.05
N ASP A 223 -18.57 3.02 13.86
CA ASP A 223 -18.00 3.48 15.13
C ASP A 223 -16.50 3.77 14.99
N VAL A 224 -16.17 5.06 15.02
CA VAL A 224 -14.81 5.57 14.95
C VAL A 224 -13.93 5.05 16.08
N ALA A 225 -14.44 5.02 17.31
CA ALA A 225 -13.67 4.57 18.47
C ALA A 225 -13.35 3.08 18.38
N THR A 226 -14.33 2.26 17.96
CA THR A 226 -14.13 0.83 17.71
C THR A 226 -13.11 0.59 16.60
N CYS A 227 -13.16 1.34 15.49
CA CYS A 227 -12.17 1.23 14.41
C CYS A 227 -10.75 1.54 14.90
N ILE A 228 -10.58 2.60 15.69
CA ILE A 228 -9.28 2.99 16.25
C ILE A 228 -8.77 1.93 17.22
N ALA A 229 -9.64 1.38 18.06
CA ALA A 229 -9.29 0.31 18.99
C ALA A 229 -8.83 -0.96 18.23
N ASN A 230 -9.53 -1.33 17.17
CA ASN A 230 -9.16 -2.45 16.30
C ASN A 230 -7.79 -2.22 15.62
N ALA A 231 -7.52 -1.01 15.12
CA ALA A 231 -6.22 -0.67 14.55
C ALA A 231 -5.10 -0.78 15.59
N ARG A 232 -5.32 -0.26 16.80
CA ARG A 232 -4.35 -0.33 17.90
C ARG A 232 -4.15 -1.74 18.47
N GLN A 233 -5.15 -2.61 18.34
CA GLN A 233 -4.99 -4.03 18.68
C GLN A 233 -3.98 -4.72 17.75
N VAL A 234 -3.93 -4.32 16.48
CA VAL A 234 -2.97 -4.85 15.50
C VAL A 234 -1.62 -4.16 15.63
N ASN A 235 -1.62 -2.83 15.78
CA ASN A 235 -0.42 -2.01 15.88
C ASN A 235 -0.58 -1.00 17.04
N PRO A 236 -0.07 -1.29 18.24
CA PRO A 236 -0.24 -0.42 19.41
C PRO A 236 0.33 0.99 19.26
N THR A 237 1.28 1.18 18.33
CA THR A 237 1.95 2.46 18.07
C THR A 237 1.39 3.23 16.88
N ILE A 238 0.35 2.71 16.19
CA ILE A 238 -0.20 3.37 15.01
C ILE A 238 -0.80 4.74 15.38
N GLU A 239 -0.36 5.77 14.67
CA GLU A 239 -0.98 7.08 14.74
C GLU A 239 -2.30 7.07 13.93
N VAL A 240 -3.27 7.88 14.35
CA VAL A 240 -4.55 7.97 13.63
C VAL A 240 -4.95 9.43 13.47
N ILE A 241 -5.25 9.81 12.23
CA ILE A 241 -5.87 11.10 11.91
C ILE A 241 -7.21 10.85 11.24
N THR A 242 -8.27 11.44 11.80
CA THR A 242 -9.61 11.44 11.22
C THR A 242 -9.77 12.66 10.33
N LEU A 243 -10.18 12.47 9.08
CA LEU A 243 -10.35 13.58 8.15
C LEU A 243 -11.47 13.34 7.12
N SER A 244 -11.89 14.41 6.48
CA SER A 244 -12.66 14.39 5.25
C SER A 244 -11.85 15.11 4.18
N ALA A 245 -11.31 14.36 3.21
CA ALA A 245 -10.60 14.98 2.10
C ALA A 245 -11.50 15.95 1.31
N THR A 246 -12.77 15.59 1.11
CA THR A 246 -13.76 16.38 0.37
C THR A 246 -14.29 17.56 1.17
N GLY A 247 -14.54 17.38 2.47
CA GLY A 247 -15.06 18.41 3.38
C GLY A 247 -13.99 19.31 3.98
N GLY A 248 -12.72 18.92 3.91
CA GLY A 248 -11.57 19.65 4.47
C GLY A 248 -11.35 19.46 5.97
N GLU A 249 -12.32 18.91 6.71
CA GLU A 249 -12.17 18.62 8.14
C GLU A 249 -10.97 17.68 8.38
N GLY A 250 -10.12 17.99 9.36
CA GLY A 250 -8.95 17.18 9.71
C GLY A 250 -7.76 17.28 8.73
N MET A 251 -7.89 17.97 7.59
CA MET A 251 -6.77 18.14 6.64
C MET A 251 -5.62 18.94 7.24
N GLU A 252 -5.89 19.92 8.11
CA GLU A 252 -4.82 20.69 8.79
C GLU A 252 -3.97 19.81 9.72
N ALA A 253 -4.57 18.82 10.40
CA ALA A 253 -3.84 17.87 11.22
C ALA A 253 -2.93 16.97 10.36
N TRP A 254 -3.43 16.56 9.18
CA TRP A 254 -2.63 15.82 8.21
C TRP A 254 -1.45 16.63 7.67
N LEU A 255 -1.68 17.89 7.28
CA LEU A 255 -0.61 18.78 6.82
C LEU A 255 0.42 19.05 7.93
N THR A 256 -0.03 19.28 9.17
CA THR A 256 0.86 19.45 10.32
C THR A 256 1.75 18.23 10.52
N TRP A 257 1.18 17.02 10.42
CA TRP A 257 1.95 15.78 10.51
C TRP A 257 3.00 15.66 9.40
N LEU A 258 2.67 16.03 8.15
CA LEU A 258 3.63 16.05 7.03
C LEU A 258 4.83 16.98 7.32
N GLU A 259 4.54 18.18 7.82
CA GLU A 259 5.53 19.18 8.20
C GLU A 259 6.45 18.70 9.33
N GLU A 260 5.91 18.01 10.33
CA GLU A 260 6.69 17.39 11.41
C GLU A 260 7.63 16.30 10.88
N GLN A 261 7.14 15.42 10.00
CA GLN A 261 7.96 14.36 9.41
C GLN A 261 9.04 14.87 8.44
N LEU A 262 8.84 16.04 7.83
CA LEU A 262 9.86 16.72 7.02
C LEU A 262 10.99 17.30 7.88
N CYS A 263 10.67 17.72 9.11
CA CYS A 263 11.64 18.33 10.03
C CYS A 263 12.43 17.31 10.88
N ALA A 264 11.93 16.09 11.00
CA ALA A 264 12.52 15.00 11.79
C ALA A 264 13.65 14.26 11.07
#